data_AF-A0A2C6BWP4-F1
#
_entry.id   AF-A0A2C6BWP4-F1
#
_cell.length_a   1.000
_cell.length_b   1.000
_cell.length_c   1.000
_cell.angle_alpha   90.00
_cell.angle_beta   90.00
_cell.angle_gamma   90.00
#
_symmetry.space_group_name_H-M   'P 1'
#
loop_
_entity.id
_entity.type
_entity.pdbx_description
1 polymer ?
#
loop_
_entity_poly.entity_id
_entity_poly.type
_entity_poly.pdbx_seq_one_letter_code
_entity_poly.pdbx_strand_id
1 'polypeptide(L)'
;MKIFTLTNKILSFLLIILFWFILSKIYPPIVVPSVSQVWESIKGILLDTTLLKEILTTIIRLFIGFSFGLIFSIIFSLIITRSKLLGDIFYPIIEFLQVVPPISWLILAILWLGLNG
;
A
#
# COMPACT_ATOMS: atom_id res chain seq x y z
N MET A 1 -16.85 -33.64 -2.70
CA MET A 1 -15.75 -32.83 -3.33
C MET A 1 -15.40 -31.54 -2.55
N LYS A 2 -16.35 -30.74 -2.04
CA LYS A 2 -16.04 -29.51 -1.26
C LYS A 2 -15.34 -29.74 0.10
N ILE A 3 -15.64 -30.82 0.81
CA ILE A 3 -15.03 -31.13 2.12
C ILE A 3 -13.52 -31.36 2.00
N PHE A 4 -13.07 -32.14 1.01
CA PHE A 4 -11.64 -32.36 0.74
C PHE A 4 -10.89 -31.06 0.44
N THR A 5 -11.52 -30.11 -0.26
CA THR A 5 -10.88 -28.80 -0.53
C THR A 5 -10.76 -27.92 0.71
N LEU A 6 -11.66 -28.04 1.69
CA LEU A 6 -11.59 -27.27 2.93
C LEU A 6 -10.55 -27.84 3.89
N THR A 7 -10.50 -29.18 4.03
CA THR A 7 -9.48 -29.86 4.82
C THR A 7 -8.07 -29.53 4.31
N ASN A 8 -7.87 -29.52 2.99
CA ASN A 8 -6.58 -29.17 2.39
C ASN A 8 -6.20 -27.71 2.68
N LYS A 9 -7.14 -26.76 2.63
CA LYS A 9 -6.86 -25.34 2.96
C LYS A 9 -6.47 -25.16 4.43
N ILE A 10 -7.17 -25.81 5.34
CA ILE A 10 -6.87 -25.76 6.77
C ILE A 10 -5.50 -26.39 7.04
N LEU A 11 -5.20 -27.54 6.41
CA LEU A 11 -3.91 -28.20 6.52
C LEU A 11 -2.77 -27.31 6.01
N SER A 12 -2.93 -26.68 4.83
CA SER A 12 -1.95 -25.73 4.31
C SER A 12 -1.71 -24.57 5.26
N PHE A 13 -2.77 -24.01 5.85
CA PHE A 13 -2.65 -22.92 6.81
C PHE A 13 -1.93 -23.36 8.10
N LEU A 14 -2.26 -24.54 8.63
CA LEU A 14 -1.58 -25.11 9.79
C LEU A 14 -0.10 -25.37 9.52
N LEU A 15 0.26 -25.85 8.33
CA LEU A 15 1.66 -26.04 7.93
C LEU A 15 2.42 -24.71 7.91
N ILE A 16 1.81 -23.64 7.42
CA ILE A 16 2.42 -22.29 7.43
C ILE A 16 2.62 -21.80 8.87
N ILE A 17 1.62 -21.97 9.75
CA ILE A 17 1.74 -21.60 11.17
C ILE A 17 2.83 -22.42 11.87
N LEU A 18 2.87 -23.72 11.62
CA LEU A 18 3.88 -24.61 12.20
C LEU A 18 5.29 -24.19 11.75
N PHE A 19 5.45 -23.91 10.46
CA PHE A 19 6.71 -23.41 9.90
C PHE A 19 7.12 -22.08 10.53
N TRP A 20 6.20 -21.12 10.66
CA TRP A 20 6.44 -19.86 11.36
C TRP A 20 6.83 -20.08 12.83
N PHE A 21 6.12 -20.97 13.53
CA PHE A 21 6.43 -21.30 14.92
C PHE A 21 7.85 -21.85 15.06
N ILE A 22 8.26 -22.78 14.18
CA ILE A 22 9.63 -23.32 14.15
C ILE A 22 10.64 -22.20 13.90
N LEU A 23 10.41 -21.35 12.89
CA LEU A 23 11.31 -20.23 12.60
C LEU A 23 11.43 -19.26 13.77
N SER A 24 10.34 -18.97 14.49
CA SER A 24 10.33 -18.07 15.65
C SER A 24 11.15 -18.59 16.84
N LYS A 25 11.48 -19.89 16.86
CA LYS A 25 12.38 -20.50 17.86
C LYS A 25 13.85 -20.47 17.45
N ILE A 26 14.13 -20.39 16.14
CA ILE A 26 15.48 -20.43 15.58
C ILE A 26 16.03 -19.01 15.45
N TYR A 27 15.20 -18.05 15.04
CA TYR A 27 15.60 -16.68 14.78
C TYR A 27 15.28 -15.74 15.95
N PRO A 28 16.06 -14.66 16.14
CA PRO A 28 15.75 -13.63 17.11
C PRO A 28 14.36 -12.99 16.86
N PRO A 29 13.64 -12.55 17.91
CA PRO A 29 12.30 -11.96 17.76
C PRO A 29 12.21 -10.74 16.85
N ILE A 30 13.31 -10.01 16.68
CA ILE A 30 13.39 -8.86 15.76
C ILE A 30 13.30 -9.28 14.29
N VAL A 31 13.71 -10.53 13.96
CA VAL A 31 13.64 -11.10 12.60
C VAL A 31 12.36 -11.92 12.44
N VAL A 32 12.08 -12.81 13.40
CA VAL A 32 10.88 -13.66 13.39
C VAL A 32 10.21 -13.62 14.77
N PRO A 33 9.24 -12.72 14.99
CA PRO A 33 8.52 -12.67 16.25
C PRO A 33 7.64 -13.92 16.41
N SER A 34 7.42 -14.34 17.66
CA SER A 34 6.50 -15.43 17.96
C SER A 34 5.05 -15.00 17.70
N VAL A 35 4.17 -15.98 17.46
CA VAL A 35 2.73 -15.74 17.29
C VAL A 35 2.14 -14.97 18.48
N SER A 36 2.57 -15.30 19.70
CA SER A 36 2.12 -14.61 20.92
C SER A 36 2.56 -13.15 20.96
N GLN A 37 3.80 -12.85 20.54
CA GLN A 37 4.29 -11.47 20.47
C GLN A 37 3.49 -10.64 19.46
N VAL A 38 3.24 -11.20 18.27
CA VAL A 38 2.40 -10.54 17.26
C VAL A 38 0.99 -10.30 17.78
N TRP A 39 0.40 -11.27 18.49
CA TRP A 39 -0.94 -11.12 19.08
C TRP A 39 -1.00 -10.01 20.13
N GLU A 40 -0.01 -9.92 21.02
CA GLU A 40 0.07 -8.84 22.01
C GLU A 40 0.31 -7.48 21.34
N SER A 41 1.14 -7.41 20.29
CA SER A 41 1.29 -6.17 19.50
C SER A 41 -0.02 -5.74 18.84
N ILE A 42 -0.79 -6.67 18.27
CA ILE A 42 -2.10 -6.37 17.68
C ILE A 42 -3.04 -5.79 18.74
N LYS A 43 -3.13 -6.40 19.92
CA LYS A 43 -3.94 -5.86 21.02
C LYS A 43 -3.46 -4.47 21.44
N GLY A 44 -2.16 -4.29 21.58
CA GLY A 44 -1.56 -3.01 21.93
C GLY A 44 -1.98 -1.90 20.96
N ILE A 45 -1.87 -2.17 19.64
CA ILE A 45 -2.29 -1.24 18.59
C ILE A 45 -3.80 -0.97 18.64
N LEU A 46 -4.62 -2.01 18.83
CA LEU A 46 -6.09 -1.86 18.87
C LEU A 46 -6.60 -1.10 20.08
N LEU A 47 -5.89 -1.17 21.21
CA LEU A 47 -6.21 -0.44 22.44
C LEU A 47 -5.58 0.97 22.46
N ASP A 48 -4.69 1.28 21.52
CA ASP A 48 -4.04 2.57 21.46
C ASP A 48 -5.01 3.67 21.00
N THR A 49 -5.12 4.72 21.82
CA THR A 49 -5.94 5.88 21.50
C THR A 49 -5.41 6.68 20.31
N THR A 50 -4.13 6.51 19.94
CA THR A 50 -3.56 7.13 18.76
C THR A 50 -3.91 6.41 17.46
N LEU A 51 -4.41 5.16 17.50
CA LEU A 51 -4.75 4.40 16.29
C LEU A 51 -5.74 5.17 15.39
N LEU A 52 -6.80 5.72 15.98
CA LEU A 52 -7.78 6.52 15.24
C LEU A 52 -7.15 7.78 14.66
N LYS A 53 -6.25 8.44 15.39
CA LYS A 53 -5.54 9.63 14.92
C LYS A 53 -4.66 9.30 13.71
N GLU A 54 -3.93 8.18 13.75
CA GLU A 54 -3.08 7.75 12.63
C GLU A 54 -3.89 7.36 11.40
N ILE A 55 -5.01 6.65 11.58
CA ILE A 55 -5.95 6.33 10.51
C ILE A 55 -6.48 7.62 9.88
N LEU A 56 -6.98 8.57 10.68
CA LEU A 56 -7.48 9.84 10.19
C LEU A 56 -6.42 10.66 9.49
N THR A 57 -5.19 10.71 10.03
CA THR A 57 -4.06 11.41 9.41
C THR A 57 -3.76 10.82 8.03
N THR A 58 -3.75 9.49 7.91
CA THR A 58 -3.52 8.79 6.65
C THR A 58 -4.63 9.09 5.63
N ILE A 59 -5.89 9.06 6.06
CA ILE A 59 -7.04 9.37 5.21
C ILE A 59 -7.01 10.83 4.75
N ILE A 60 -6.72 11.77 5.64
CA ILE A 60 -6.63 13.20 5.31
C ILE A 60 -5.53 13.44 4.28
N ARG A 61 -4.34 12.86 4.48
CA ARG A 61 -3.23 12.95 3.51
C ARG A 61 -3.63 12.41 2.14
N LEU A 62 -4.31 11.26 2.10
CA LEU A 62 -4.84 10.67 0.86
C LEU A 62 -5.83 11.62 0.17
N PHE A 63 -6.80 12.16 0.90
CA PHE A 63 -7.80 13.06 0.34
C PHE A 63 -7.21 14.36 -0.17
N ILE A 64 -6.25 14.95 0.54
CA ILE A 64 -5.55 16.15 0.10
C ILE A 64 -4.80 15.87 -1.20
N GLY A 65 -3.98 14.81 -1.24
CA GLY A 65 -3.22 14.45 -2.44
C GLY A 65 -4.12 14.12 -3.64
N PHE A 66 -5.19 13.37 -3.40
CA PHE A 66 -6.20 13.05 -4.42
C PHE A 66 -6.90 14.29 -4.95
N SER A 67 -7.31 15.21 -4.07
CA SER A 67 -8.02 16.43 -4.47
C SER A 67 -7.15 17.32 -5.35
N PHE A 68 -5.88 17.50 -4.99
CA PHE A 68 -4.92 18.20 -5.83
C PHE A 68 -4.78 17.52 -7.19
N GLY A 69 -4.48 16.21 -7.21
CA GLY A 69 -4.33 15.46 -8.46
C GLY A 69 -5.57 15.54 -9.37
N LEU A 70 -6.77 15.44 -8.78
CA LEU A 70 -8.03 15.52 -9.50
C LEU A 70 -8.24 16.90 -10.12
N ILE A 71 -8.04 17.98 -9.35
CA ILE A 71 -8.21 19.35 -9.85
C ILE A 71 -7.23 19.62 -11.00
N PHE A 72 -5.95 19.28 -10.83
CA PHE A 72 -4.95 19.43 -11.88
C PHE A 72 -5.28 18.61 -13.12
N SER A 73 -5.68 17.34 -12.94
CA SER A 73 -6.05 16.47 -14.06
C SER A 73 -7.25 17.00 -14.84
N ILE A 74 -8.28 17.51 -14.17
CA ILE A 74 -9.45 18.08 -14.85
C ILE A 74 -9.04 19.29 -15.69
N ILE A 75 -8.26 20.21 -15.11
CA ILE A 75 -7.82 21.41 -15.83
C ILE A 75 -6.97 21.03 -17.05
N PHE A 76 -5.98 20.14 -16.88
CA PHE A 76 -5.11 19.70 -17.97
C PHE A 76 -5.86 18.95 -19.06
N SER A 77 -6.73 18.00 -18.70
CA SER A 77 -7.48 17.22 -19.68
C SER A 77 -8.44 18.09 -20.50
N LEU A 78 -9.07 19.09 -19.89
CA LEU A 78 -9.91 20.06 -20.61
C LEU A 78 -9.11 20.88 -21.62
N ILE A 79 -7.87 21.26 -21.31
CA ILE A 79 -7.00 22.00 -22.24
C ILE A 79 -6.55 21.10 -23.40
N ILE A 80 -6.07 19.89 -23.08
CA ILE A 80 -5.52 18.95 -24.08
C ILE A 80 -6.60 18.54 -25.08
N THR A 81 -7.81 18.25 -24.61
CA THR A 81 -8.91 17.77 -25.47
C THR A 81 -9.39 18.83 -26.47
N ARG A 82 -9.09 20.12 -26.25
CA ARG A 82 -9.54 21.22 -27.12
C ARG A 82 -8.73 21.35 -28.41
N SER A 83 -7.55 20.74 -28.50
CA SER A 83 -6.67 20.86 -29.65
C SER A 83 -6.08 19.51 -30.05
N LYS A 84 -6.24 19.14 -31.33
CA LYS A 84 -5.65 17.92 -31.87
C LYS A 84 -4.12 17.88 -31.68
N LEU A 85 -3.45 19.02 -31.89
CA LEU A 85 -1.99 19.14 -31.69
C LEU A 85 -1.59 18.84 -30.23
N LEU A 86 -2.34 19.33 -29.25
CA LEU A 86 -2.05 19.06 -27.84
C LEU A 86 -2.31 17.59 -27.50
N GLY A 87 -3.40 17.02 -28.02
CA GLY A 87 -3.66 15.58 -27.90
C GLY A 87 -2.50 14.74 -28.42
N ASP A 88 -2.05 15.01 -29.65
CA ASP A 88 -0.98 14.26 -30.32
C ASP A 88 0.37 14.32 -29.54
N ILE A 89 0.63 15.42 -28.82
CA ILE A 89 1.84 15.58 -27.99
C ILE A 89 1.69 14.92 -26.61
N PHE A 90 0.56 15.15 -25.93
CA PHE A 90 0.42 14.76 -24.52
C PHE A 90 -0.09 13.34 -24.30
N TYR A 91 -0.91 12.78 -25.21
CA TYR A 91 -1.42 11.42 -25.03
C TYR A 91 -0.31 10.36 -24.92
N PRO A 92 0.74 10.35 -25.78
CA PRO A 92 1.84 9.40 -25.62
C PRO A 92 2.56 9.52 -24.27
N ILE A 93 2.73 10.75 -23.77
CA ILE A 93 3.35 11.00 -22.46
C ILE A 93 2.45 10.44 -21.34
N ILE A 94 1.14 10.72 -21.40
CA ILE A 94 0.16 10.24 -20.41
C ILE A 94 0.14 8.70 -20.40
N GLU A 95 0.09 8.06 -21.57
CA GLU A 95 0.11 6.60 -21.69
C GLU A 95 1.40 6.01 -21.10
N PHE A 96 2.55 6.62 -21.38
CA PHE A 96 3.81 6.20 -20.77
C PHE A 96 3.78 6.29 -19.23
N LEU A 97 3.28 7.42 -18.69
CA LEU A 97 3.18 7.62 -17.24
C LEU A 97 2.24 6.61 -16.56
N GLN A 98 1.18 6.15 -17.25
CA GLN A 98 0.24 5.14 -16.73
C GLN A 98 0.86 3.75 -16.58
N VAL A 99 1.87 3.42 -17.38
CA VAL A 99 2.57 2.13 -17.31
C VAL A 99 3.59 2.10 -16.17
N VAL A 100 4.05 3.26 -15.69
CA VAL A 100 5.01 3.34 -14.58
C VAL A 100 4.38 2.83 -13.28
N PRO A 101 5.00 1.86 -12.57
CA PRO A 101 4.46 1.34 -11.32
C PRO A 101 4.29 2.46 -10.27
N PRO A 102 3.16 2.52 -9.53
CA PRO A 102 2.92 3.54 -8.51
C PRO A 102 4.03 3.68 -7.47
N ILE A 103 4.66 2.57 -7.08
CA ILE A 103 5.79 2.57 -6.11
C ILE A 103 7.00 3.36 -6.63
N SER A 104 7.21 3.43 -7.95
CA SER A 104 8.32 4.17 -8.56
C SER A 104 8.17 5.68 -8.33
N TRP A 105 6.93 6.18 -8.40
CA TRP A 105 6.61 7.57 -8.10
C TRP A 105 6.89 7.92 -6.64
N LEU A 106 6.65 6.98 -5.71
CA LEU A 106 7.00 7.17 -4.31
C LEU A 106 8.51 7.34 -4.13
N ILE A 107 9.31 6.47 -4.77
CA ILE A 107 10.78 6.56 -4.70
C ILE A 107 11.28 7.89 -5.25
N LEU A 108 10.78 8.32 -6.42
CA LEU A 108 11.14 9.61 -7.01
C LEU A 108 10.74 10.80 -6.13
N ALA A 109 9.54 10.76 -5.53
CA ALA A 109 9.09 11.80 -4.61
C ALA A 109 10.01 11.91 -3.39
N ILE A 110 10.43 10.78 -2.81
CA ILE A 110 11.40 10.76 -1.70
C ILE A 110 12.75 11.35 -2.14
N LEU A 111 13.24 11.00 -3.33
CA LEU A 111 14.52 11.52 -3.84
C LEU A 111 14.49 13.01 -4.12
N TRP A 112 13.38 13.54 -4.66
CA TRP A 112 13.26 14.95 -5.01
C TRP A 112 12.88 15.85 -3.83
N LEU A 113 11.99 15.38 -2.95
CA LEU A 113 11.42 16.19 -1.87
C LEU A 113 12.06 15.90 -0.50
N GLY A 114 12.81 14.80 -0.37
CA GLY A 114 13.40 14.35 0.89
C GLY A 114 12.38 13.68 1.82
N LEU A 115 12.87 13.20 2.98
CA LEU A 115 12.05 12.51 3.99
C LEU A 115 11.51 13.45 5.09
N ASN A 116 11.80 14.74 5.04
CA ASN A 116 11.56 15.69 6.14
C ASN A 116 10.14 16.30 6.11
N GLY A 117 9.14 15.54 5.68
CA GLY A 117 7.72 15.96 5.64
C GLY A 117 6.88 15.39 6.78
#